data_AF-A0AAI7ZFP6-F1
#
_entry.id   AF-A0AAI7ZFP6-F1
#
_cell.length_a   1.000
_cell.length_b   1.000
_cell.length_c   1.000
_cell.angle_alpha   90.00
_cell.angle_beta   90.00
_cell.angle_gamma   90.00
#
_symmetry.space_group_name_H-M   'P 1'
#
loop_
_entity.id
_entity.type
_entity.pdbx_description
1 polymer ?
#
loop_
_entity_poly.entity_id
_entity_poly.type
_entity_poly.pdbx_seq_one_letter_code
_entity_poly.pdbx_strand_id
1 'polypeptide(L)' 'MPFLAIVPTNGASPAEVRLLREGDQERGWRLEAIERDTAQFTVGEQVRRLPLRSR' A
#
# COMPACT_ATOMS: atom_id res chain seq x y z
N MET A 1 -3.48 -2.62 -14.67
CA MET A 1 -3.44 -1.54 -13.66
C MET A 1 -2.64 -2.03 -12.46
N PRO A 2 -1.71 -1.22 -11.93
CA PRO A 2 -0.85 -1.63 -10.83
C PRO A 2 -1.66 -1.88 -9.54
N PHE A 3 -1.09 -2.67 -8.63
CA PHE A 3 -1.62 -2.90 -7.29
C PHE A 3 -0.47 -3.07 -6.31
N LEU A 4 -0.72 -2.83 -5.02
CA LEU A 4 0.22 -3.15 -3.95
C LEU A 4 -0.28 -4.38 -3.20
N ALA A 5 0.61 -5.34 -2.96
CA ALA A 5 0.36 -6.44 -2.05
C ALA A 5 0.90 -6.06 -0.67
N ILE A 6 0.01 -6.02 0.32
CA ILE A 6 0.37 -5.79 1.72
C ILE A 6 0.32 -7.10 2.49
N VAL A 7 1.34 -7.34 3.30
CA VAL A 7 1.53 -8.58 4.07
C VAL A 7 1.68 -8.21 5.55
N PRO A 8 0.88 -8.80 6.46
CA PRO A 8 1.07 -8.59 7.89
C PRO A 8 2.49 -8.98 8.33
N THR A 9 3.10 -8.18 9.19
CA THR A 9 4.46 -8.43 9.69
C THR A 9 4.56 -9.64 10.63
N ASN A 10 3.44 -10.04 11.23
CA ASN A 10 3.35 -11.04 12.29
C ASN A 10 2.79 -12.36 11.74
N GLY A 11 3.67 -13.12 11.08
CA GLY A 11 3.38 -14.49 10.66
C GLY A 11 2.27 -14.60 9.62
N ALA A 12 2.46 -13.99 8.46
CA ALA A 12 1.44 -13.96 7.43
C ALA A 12 1.12 -15.34 6.85
N SER A 13 -0.12 -15.79 7.02
CA SER A 13 -0.74 -16.77 6.13
C SER A 13 -1.00 -16.12 4.76
N PRO A 14 -0.86 -16.83 3.63
CA PRO A 14 -1.21 -16.30 2.30
C PRO A 14 -2.65 -15.74 2.22
N ALA A 15 -3.56 -16.25 3.06
CA ALA A 15 -4.94 -15.78 3.15
C ALA A 15 -5.07 -14.35 3.71
N GLU A 16 -4.03 -13.82 4.35
CA GLU A 16 -4.03 -12.48 4.98
C GLU A 16 -3.39 -11.41 4.09
N VAL A 17 -2.86 -11.81 2.92
CA VAL A 17 -2.35 -10.86 1.94
C VAL A 17 -3.52 -10.08 1.34
N ARG A 18 -3.43 -8.76 1.34
CA ARG A 18 -4.44 -7.90 0.75
C ARG A 18 -3.86 -7.13 -0.42
N LEU A 19 -4.69 -6.91 -1.44
CA LEU A 19 -4.34 -6.12 -2.61
C LEU A 19 -4.99 -4.75 -2.47
N LEU A 20 -4.19 -3.70 -2.61
CA LEU A 20 -4.65 -2.32 -2.63
C LEU A 20 -4.49 -1.73 -4.03
N ARG A 21 -5.51 -0.99 -4.44
CA ARG A 21 -5.57 -0.16 -5.64
C ARG A 21 -5.74 1.31 -5.24
N GLU A 22 -5.51 2.19 -6.19
CA GLU A 22 -5.76 3.62 -6.00
C GLU A 22 -7.19 3.87 -5.49
N GLY A 23 -7.31 4.68 -4.44
CA GLY A 23 -8.53 4.95 -3.71
C GLY A 23 -8.79 4.03 -2.52
N ASP A 24 -8.20 2.82 -2.49
CA ASP A 24 -8.42 1.85 -1.41
C ASP A 24 -7.84 2.36 -0.07
N GLN A 25 -8.48 1.94 1.02
CA GLN A 25 -8.07 2.27 2.38
C GLN A 25 -7.66 1.02 3.18
N GLU A 26 -6.61 1.17 3.98
CA GLU A 26 -6.19 0.19 4.97
C GLU A 26 -5.73 0.84 6.27
N ARG A 27 -6.39 0.51 7.39
CA ARG A 27 -6.00 0.94 8.75
C ARG A 27 -5.65 2.45 8.85
N GLY A 28 -6.45 3.30 8.19
CA GLY A 28 -6.27 4.76 8.18
C GLY A 28 -5.32 5.30 7.11
N TRP A 29 -4.74 4.43 6.28
CA TRP A 29 -3.95 4.80 5.11
C TRP A 29 -4.84 4.71 3.87
N ARG A 30 -4.81 5.72 3.01
CA ARG A 30 -5.45 5.67 1.69
C ARG A 30 -4.38 5.66 0.62
N LEU A 31 -4.46 4.72 -0.32
CA LEU A 31 -3.55 4.70 -1.47
C LEU A 31 -4.01 5.74 -2.49
N GLU A 32 -3.20 6.76 -2.73
CA GLU A 32 -3.53 7.85 -3.66
C GLU A 32 -2.94 7.62 -5.05
N ALA A 33 -1.77 6.98 -5.15
CA ALA A 33 -1.14 6.65 -6.43
C ALA A 33 -0.09 5.56 -6.27
N ILE A 34 0.08 4.75 -7.32
CA ILE A 34 1.23 3.86 -7.49
C ILE A 34 2.08 4.43 -8.62
N GLU A 35 3.24 4.98 -8.27
CA GLU A 35 4.23 5.51 -9.20
C GLU A 35 5.26 4.44 -9.55
N ARG A 36 6.30 4.80 -10.32
CA ARG A 36 7.30 3.86 -10.83
C ARG A 36 8.09 3.17 -9.72
N ASP A 37 8.48 3.95 -8.72
CA ASP A 37 9.43 3.62 -7.67
C ASP A 37 8.90 4.00 -6.27
N THR A 38 7.71 4.60 -6.20
CA THR A 38 7.07 4.96 -4.95
C THR A 38 5.57 4.67 -4.96
N ALA A 39 5.01 4.54 -3.76
CA ALA A 39 3.57 4.59 -3.54
C ALA A 39 3.23 5.78 -2.65
N GLN A 40 2.26 6.58 -3.07
CA GLN A 40 1.77 7.72 -2.32
C GLN A 40 0.57 7.31 -1.48
N PHE A 41 0.64 7.60 -0.19
CA PHE A 41 -0.45 7.37 0.75
C PHE A 41 -0.84 8.66 1.46
N THR A 42 -2.12 8.80 1.78
CA THR A 42 -2.59 9.78 2.76
C THR A 42 -2.84 9.06 4.09
N VAL A 43 -2.35 9.64 5.19
CA VAL A 43 -2.54 9.14 6.55
C VAL A 43 -2.98 10.31 7.43
N GLY A 44 -4.27 10.35 7.77
CA GLY A 44 -4.88 11.57 8.31
C GLY A 44 -4.75 12.71 7.31
N GLU A 45 -4.08 13.79 7.70
CA GLU A 45 -3.83 14.96 6.82
C GLU A 45 -2.43 14.93 6.16
N GLN A 46 -1.64 13.89 6.43
CA GLN A 46 -0.26 13.81 5.94
C GLN A 46 -0.15 12.94 4.69
N VAL A 47 0.53 13.47 3.67
CA VAL A 47 0.96 12.68 2.52
C VAL A 47 2.30 12.02 2.82
N ARG A 48 2.37 10.70 2.62
CA ARG A 48 3.57 9.88 2.80
C ARG A 48 3.91 9.18 1.50
N ARG A 49 5.20 9.15 1.15
CA ARG A 49 5.71 8.40 0.01
C ARG A 49 6.58 7.26 0.50
N LEU A 50 6.22 6.04 0.13
CA LEU A 50 6.95 4.84 0.49
C LEU A 50 7.69 4.32 -0.74
N PRO A 51 9.00 4.04 -0.66
CA PRO A 51 9.74 3.47 -1.77
C PRO A 51 9.22 2.06 -2.06
N LEU A 52 8.90 1.80 -3.33
CA LEU A 52 8.59 0.48 -3.81
C LEU A 52 9.91 -0.20 -4.19
N ARG A 53 10.19 -1.32 -3.54
CA ARG A 53 11.21 -2.23 -4.04
C ARG A 53 10.54 -3.10 -5.08
N SER A 54 10.79 -2.82 -6.36
CA SER A 54 10.56 -3.83 -7.39
C SER A 54 11.43 -5.03 -7.02
N ARG A 55 10.80 -6.19 -6.86
CA ARG A 55 11.51 -7.46 -6.71
C ARG A 55 12.26 -7.79 -8.00
#